data_AF-A0A971A4T3-F1
#
_entry.id   AF-A0A971A4T3-F1
#
_cell.length_a   1.000
_cell.length_b   1.000
_cell.length_c   1.000
_cell.angle_alpha   90.00
_cell.angle_beta   90.00
_cell.angle_gamma   90.00
#
_symmetry.space_group_name_H-M   'P 1'
#
loop_
_entity.id
_entity.type
_entity.pdbx_description
1 polymer ?
#
loop_
_entity_poly.entity_id
_entity_poly.type
_entity_poly.pdbx_seq_one_letter_code
_entity_poly.pdbx_strand_id
1 'polypeptide(L)'
;MRPIQSTRRRFLQAVGATAATLNLPLVHADDTPDAIVIDPKPRFALSPYLYMQFMEPLGTTDGSVAAAWDFGRDCWREDVIDVTRRLAPSMMRWGGCFSSYYRWKEAVGPRGKRVPMINMCWGGIDTNQIGTVEFVDFCRQVDAEPLMCVNFESDGRKYWEKDPKGSIRMAGPEEAAEWVRYCNDPDDRLRRSHGIVSPCTMRWWQIGNETSYDRNGYDCQTAAKRTIAFAKAMRQADPNLTLIGWGDSGWAKRMLDIAGEHLQYIAFHHMF
;
A
#
# COMPACT_ATOMS: atom_id res chain seq x y z
N MET A 1 -12.11 36.31 -5.28
CA MET A 1 -11.43 36.01 -4.00
C MET A 1 -10.91 34.58 -4.08
N ARG A 2 -9.59 34.36 -4.06
CA ARG A 2 -9.00 33.01 -4.06
C ARG A 2 -8.91 32.52 -2.61
N PRO A 3 -9.39 31.33 -2.26
CA PRO A 3 -9.21 30.80 -0.92
C PRO A 3 -7.74 30.39 -0.76
N ILE A 4 -7.10 30.91 0.28
CA ILE A 4 -5.76 30.53 0.69
C ILE A 4 -5.84 29.09 1.19
N GLN A 5 -5.36 28.14 0.38
CA GLN A 5 -5.10 26.77 0.82
C GLN A 5 -3.92 26.80 1.80
N SER A 6 -4.20 27.03 3.09
CA SER A 6 -3.23 26.79 4.15
C SER A 6 -3.21 25.29 4.45
N THR A 7 -2.32 24.54 3.79
CA THR A 7 -2.03 23.17 4.21
C THR A 7 -1.29 23.22 5.56
N ARG A 8 -1.59 22.28 6.48
CA ARG A 8 -0.92 22.15 7.80
C ARG A 8 0.62 22.20 7.70
N ARG A 9 1.18 21.76 6.57
CA ARG A 9 2.63 21.84 6.25
C ARG A 9 3.19 23.26 6.31
N ARG A 10 2.45 24.28 5.82
CA ARG A 10 2.89 25.69 5.91
C ARG A 10 2.76 26.24 7.32
N PHE A 11 1.76 25.80 8.10
CA PHE A 11 1.61 26.23 9.49
C PHE A 11 2.77 25.75 10.36
N LEU A 12 3.16 24.48 10.27
CA LEU A 12 4.29 23.95 11.04
C LEU A 12 5.64 24.57 10.62
N GLN A 13 5.84 24.84 9.33
CA GLN A 13 7.04 25.56 8.85
C GLN A 13 7.05 27.03 9.29
N ALA A 14 5.90 27.71 9.32
CA ALA A 14 5.81 29.09 9.77
C ALA A 14 6.04 29.21 11.29
N VAL A 15 5.48 28.30 12.09
CA VAL A 15 5.69 28.30 13.56
C VAL A 15 7.15 27.99 13.90
N GLY A 16 7.81 27.08 13.18
CA GLY A 16 9.23 26.76 13.37
C GLY A 16 10.19 27.90 13.00
N ALA A 17 9.81 28.76 12.05
CA ALA A 17 10.65 29.89 11.62
C ALA A 17 10.56 31.11 12.56
N THR A 18 9.45 31.31 13.28
CA THR A 18 9.31 32.39 14.27
C THR A 18 9.84 32.07 15.67
N ALA A 19 10.18 30.81 15.97
CA ALA A 19 10.69 30.42 17.29
C ALA A 19 12.22 30.58 17.44
N ALA A 20 12.93 31.11 16.44
CA ALA A 20 14.38 31.11 16.41
C ALA A 20 15.07 32.24 17.21
N THR A 21 14.36 33.14 17.89
CA THR A 21 14.99 34.17 18.75
C THR A 21 14.15 34.55 19.97
N LEU A 22 13.75 33.55 20.76
CA LEU A 22 13.35 33.80 22.15
C LEU A 22 14.26 32.94 23.05
N ASN A 23 15.30 33.58 23.61
CA ASN A 23 15.99 33.08 24.79
C ASN A 23 14.99 33.14 25.96
N LEU A 24 14.05 32.20 26.00
CA LEU A 24 13.26 31.95 27.18
C LEU A 24 14.20 31.32 28.22
N PRO A 25 14.19 31.77 29.47
CA PRO A 25 14.88 31.06 30.53
C PRO A 25 14.38 29.61 30.52
N LEU A 26 15.29 28.64 30.60
CA LEU A 26 14.93 27.31 31.03
C LEU A 26 14.28 27.47 32.40
N VAL A 27 12.95 27.44 32.43
CA VAL A 27 12.23 27.21 33.67
C VAL A 27 12.64 25.82 34.07
N HIS A 28 13.56 25.72 35.03
CA HIS A 28 13.73 24.50 35.79
C HIS A 28 12.33 24.21 36.36
N ALA A 29 11.71 23.15 35.84
CA ALA A 29 10.56 22.59 36.52
C ALA A 29 11.03 22.31 37.94
N ASP A 30 10.39 22.96 38.91
CA ASP A 30 10.44 22.52 40.30
C ASP A 30 10.24 20.99 40.31
N ASP A 31 10.94 20.29 41.21
CA ASP A 31 10.93 18.84 41.40
C ASP A 31 9.52 18.32 41.77
N THR A 32 8.56 18.44 40.86
CA THR A 32 7.30 17.73 40.90
C THR A 32 7.55 16.37 40.25
N PRO A 33 7.40 15.27 40.99
CA PRO A 33 7.81 13.92 40.53
C PRO A 33 7.09 13.43 39.26
N ASP A 34 6.09 14.16 38.77
CA ASP A 34 5.29 13.83 37.58
C ASP A 34 5.42 14.86 36.43
N ALA A 35 6.43 15.74 36.44
CA ALA A 35 6.60 16.72 35.36
C ALA A 35 7.08 16.07 34.04
N ILE A 36 6.34 16.28 32.95
CA ILE A 36 6.81 15.99 31.59
C ILE A 36 7.71 17.13 31.13
N VAL A 37 9.02 16.86 31.01
CA VAL A 37 9.99 17.81 30.45
C VAL A 37 10.10 17.61 28.94
N ILE A 38 9.78 18.66 28.17
CA ILE A 38 9.87 18.64 26.70
C ILE A 38 11.17 19.30 26.26
N ASP A 39 12.07 18.52 25.64
CA ASP A 39 13.18 19.06 24.85
C ASP A 39 12.68 19.30 23.42
N PRO A 40 12.57 20.57 22.96
CA PRO A 40 12.04 20.88 21.64
C PRO A 40 13.01 20.54 20.51
N LYS A 41 14.25 20.11 20.79
CA LYS A 41 15.24 19.74 19.77
C LYS A 41 14.85 18.42 19.09
N PRO A 42 14.55 18.41 17.78
CA PRO A 42 14.24 17.17 17.07
C PRO A 42 15.44 16.22 17.07
N ARG A 43 15.21 14.95 17.44
CA ARG A 43 16.25 13.91 17.38
C ARG A 43 16.32 13.24 16.01
N PHE A 44 15.17 13.10 15.34
CA PHE A 44 15.04 12.45 14.04
C PHE A 44 13.98 13.16 13.20
N ALA A 45 14.09 13.04 11.87
CA ALA A 45 12.99 13.42 11.00
C ALA A 45 11.83 12.43 11.20
N LEU A 46 10.62 12.95 11.41
CA LEU A 46 9.43 12.12 11.39
C LEU A 46 9.13 11.74 9.94
N SER A 47 9.04 10.43 9.68
CA SER A 47 8.67 9.95 8.35
C SER A 47 7.32 10.52 7.96
N PRO A 48 7.15 11.06 6.73
CA PRO A 48 5.85 11.51 6.27
C PRO A 48 4.84 10.34 6.22
N TYR A 49 5.32 9.09 6.12
CA TYR A 49 4.51 7.88 6.00
C TYR A 49 4.00 7.30 7.32
N LEU A 50 4.32 7.94 8.46
CA LEU A 50 3.93 7.45 9.79
C LEU A 50 2.41 7.31 9.96
N TYR A 51 1.63 8.13 9.24
CA TYR A 51 0.17 8.16 9.30
C TYR A 51 -0.50 7.55 8.07
N MET A 52 0.21 6.66 7.37
CA MET A 52 -0.37 5.89 6.27
C MET A 52 -1.59 5.08 6.74
N GLN A 53 -2.48 4.75 5.81
CA GLN A 53 -3.66 3.94 6.06
C GLN A 53 -3.66 2.70 5.19
N PHE A 54 -4.57 1.78 5.47
CA PHE A 54 -4.67 0.48 4.82
C PHE A 54 -6.10 0.22 4.34
N MET A 55 -6.23 -0.25 3.10
CA MET A 55 -7.48 -0.50 2.40
C MET A 55 -7.41 -1.87 1.72
N GLU A 56 -7.96 -2.88 2.38
CA GLU A 56 -8.13 -4.23 1.83
C GLU A 56 -9.58 -4.45 1.43
N PRO A 57 -9.89 -5.11 0.29
CA PRO A 57 -11.23 -5.62 -0.02
C PRO A 57 -11.69 -6.70 0.98
N LEU A 58 -11.99 -6.26 2.20
CA LEU A 58 -12.30 -7.09 3.36
C LEU A 58 -13.81 -7.06 3.63
N GLY A 59 -14.41 -8.23 3.74
CA GLY A 59 -15.83 -8.39 4.07
C GLY A 59 -16.52 -9.42 3.18
N THR A 60 -17.67 -9.93 3.63
CA THR A 60 -18.35 -11.07 3.01
C THR A 60 -19.50 -10.67 2.08
N THR A 61 -20.28 -9.66 2.43
CA THR A 61 -21.41 -9.15 1.63
C THR A 61 -20.97 -7.95 0.80
N ASP A 62 -20.69 -6.84 1.46
CA ASP A 62 -20.09 -5.66 0.83
C ASP A 62 -18.67 -5.53 1.38
N GLY A 63 -17.68 -5.90 0.58
CA GLY A 63 -16.28 -5.65 0.92
C GLY A 63 -16.08 -4.15 1.22
N SER A 64 -15.26 -3.81 2.20
CA SER A 64 -15.04 -2.43 2.68
C SER A 64 -14.73 -1.44 1.55
N VAL A 65 -14.00 -1.89 0.52
CA VAL A 65 -13.69 -1.12 -0.68
C VAL A 65 -14.93 -0.88 -1.55
N ALA A 66 -15.71 -1.92 -1.81
CA ALA A 66 -16.94 -1.80 -2.59
C ALA A 66 -17.97 -0.91 -1.88
N ALA A 67 -18.05 -0.99 -0.55
CA ALA A 67 -18.92 -0.15 0.28
C ALA A 67 -18.55 1.35 0.24
N ALA A 68 -17.32 1.68 -0.18
CA ALA A 68 -16.86 3.05 -0.38
C ALA A 68 -17.19 3.61 -1.79
N TRP A 69 -17.65 2.76 -2.71
CA TRP A 69 -17.97 3.15 -4.08
C TRP A 69 -19.48 3.35 -4.27
N ASP A 70 -19.87 4.42 -4.98
CA ASP A 70 -21.23 4.62 -5.47
C ASP A 70 -21.37 4.00 -6.86
N PHE A 71 -21.96 2.80 -6.93
CA PHE A 71 -22.18 2.08 -8.18
C PHE A 71 -23.24 2.72 -9.08
N GLY A 72 -24.14 3.54 -8.54
CA GLY A 72 -25.15 4.25 -9.35
C GLY A 72 -24.56 5.45 -10.08
N ARG A 73 -23.50 6.05 -9.53
CA ARG A 73 -22.80 7.22 -10.10
C ARG A 73 -21.45 6.90 -10.73
N ASP A 74 -20.95 5.68 -10.54
CA ASP A 74 -19.60 5.27 -10.93
C ASP A 74 -18.51 6.23 -10.40
N CYS A 75 -18.59 6.55 -9.11
CA CYS A 75 -17.57 7.33 -8.41
C CYS A 75 -17.37 6.87 -6.97
N TRP A 76 -16.27 7.30 -6.35
CA TRP A 76 -16.12 7.19 -4.90
C TRP A 76 -17.18 8.00 -4.18
N ARG A 77 -17.66 7.49 -3.04
CA ARG A 77 -18.60 8.25 -2.20
C ARG A 77 -17.92 9.50 -1.64
N GLU A 78 -18.57 10.65 -1.83
CA GLU A 78 -18.02 11.96 -1.43
C GLU A 78 -17.76 12.05 0.08
N ASP A 79 -18.63 11.48 0.91
CA ASP A 79 -18.49 11.46 2.36
C ASP A 79 -17.24 10.68 2.83
N VAL A 80 -16.95 9.55 2.16
CA VAL A 80 -15.75 8.73 2.40
C VAL A 80 -14.48 9.47 1.96
N ILE A 81 -14.51 10.12 0.79
CA ILE A 81 -13.39 10.95 0.31
C ILE A 81 -13.11 12.09 1.29
N ASP A 82 -14.15 12.78 1.76
CA ASP A 82 -14.00 13.94 2.65
C ASP A 82 -13.49 13.55 4.04
N VAL A 83 -14.00 12.47 4.64
CA VAL A 83 -13.45 11.99 5.91
C VAL A 83 -12.01 11.54 5.76
N THR A 84 -11.68 10.83 4.68
CA THR A 84 -10.32 10.33 4.45
C THR A 84 -9.35 11.49 4.19
N ARG A 85 -9.72 12.50 3.42
CA ARG A 85 -8.90 13.70 3.21
C ARG A 85 -8.62 14.44 4.53
N ARG A 86 -9.58 14.48 5.46
CA ARG A 86 -9.38 15.07 6.80
C ARG A 86 -8.44 14.26 7.69
N LEU A 87 -8.39 12.93 7.52
CA LEU A 87 -7.38 12.08 8.17
C LEU A 87 -5.96 12.39 7.65
N ALA A 88 -5.87 13.00 6.47
CA ALA A 88 -4.62 13.39 5.79
C ALA A 88 -3.62 12.21 5.66
N PRO A 89 -4.06 11.07 5.07
CA PRO A 89 -3.18 9.93 4.85
C PRO A 89 -2.06 10.33 3.89
N SER A 90 -0.82 10.14 4.31
CA SER A 90 0.35 10.30 3.44
C SER A 90 0.45 9.22 2.36
N MET A 91 -0.12 8.05 2.64
CA MET A 91 -0.08 6.86 1.80
C MET A 91 -1.28 5.98 2.13
N MET A 92 -1.80 5.31 1.10
CA MET A 92 -2.80 4.25 1.24
C MET A 92 -2.20 2.94 0.74
N ARG A 93 -2.31 1.87 1.53
CA ARG A 93 -1.91 0.52 1.13
C ARG A 93 -3.12 -0.28 0.62
N TRP A 94 -3.01 -0.87 -0.56
CA TRP A 94 -3.91 -1.92 -1.05
C TRP A 94 -3.25 -3.28 -0.88
N GLY A 95 -3.92 -4.24 -0.24
CA GLY A 95 -3.34 -5.56 -0.04
C GLY A 95 -3.97 -6.31 1.13
N GLY A 96 -3.12 -6.87 2.00
CA GLY A 96 -3.53 -7.85 3.01
C GLY A 96 -3.53 -9.27 2.45
N CYS A 97 -4.20 -10.19 3.13
CA CYS A 97 -4.34 -11.58 2.69
C CYS A 97 -5.03 -11.66 1.33
N PHE A 98 -5.88 -10.69 0.98
CA PHE A 98 -6.47 -10.56 -0.35
C PHE A 98 -5.42 -10.59 -1.48
N SER A 99 -4.25 -9.97 -1.26
CA SER A 99 -3.19 -9.92 -2.27
C SER A 99 -2.60 -11.29 -2.62
N SER A 100 -2.61 -12.25 -1.69
CA SER A 100 -2.08 -13.61 -1.87
C SER A 100 -2.78 -14.40 -2.98
N TYR A 101 -3.97 -13.97 -3.39
CA TYR A 101 -4.74 -14.64 -4.43
C TYR A 101 -5.38 -13.63 -5.38
N TYR A 102 -4.92 -12.38 -5.40
CA TYR A 102 -5.43 -11.36 -6.31
C TYR A 102 -4.74 -11.46 -7.68
N ARG A 103 -5.54 -11.31 -8.75
CA ARG A 103 -5.11 -11.39 -10.16
C ARG A 103 -5.45 -10.06 -10.82
N TRP A 104 -4.53 -9.10 -10.77
CA TRP A 104 -4.81 -7.70 -11.07
C TRP A 104 -5.45 -7.45 -12.45
N LYS A 105 -5.12 -8.28 -13.44
CA LYS A 105 -5.67 -8.18 -14.81
C LYS A 105 -7.19 -8.38 -14.86
N GLU A 106 -7.75 -9.12 -13.92
CA GLU A 106 -9.19 -9.38 -13.82
C GLU A 106 -9.97 -8.15 -13.33
N ALA A 107 -9.27 -7.17 -12.74
CA ALA A 107 -9.85 -5.97 -12.14
C ALA A 107 -9.50 -4.68 -12.89
N VAL A 108 -9.00 -4.77 -14.13
CA VAL A 108 -8.72 -3.61 -14.98
C VAL A 108 -9.48 -3.71 -16.30
N GLY A 109 -9.59 -2.58 -17.00
CA GLY A 109 -10.32 -2.49 -18.26
C GLY A 109 -11.82 -2.25 -18.07
N PRO A 110 -12.61 -2.42 -19.14
CA PRO A 110 -14.05 -2.17 -19.09
C PRO A 110 -14.72 -2.99 -17.98
N ARG A 111 -15.46 -2.31 -17.09
CA ARG A 111 -16.10 -2.88 -15.90
C ARG A 111 -16.93 -4.14 -16.17
N GLY A 112 -17.74 -4.12 -17.24
CA GLY A 112 -18.55 -5.28 -17.65
C GLY A 112 -17.76 -6.48 -18.18
N LYS A 113 -16.43 -6.37 -18.34
CA LYS A 113 -15.54 -7.48 -18.73
C LYS A 113 -14.66 -7.96 -17.56
N ARG A 114 -14.73 -7.30 -16.40
CA ARG A 114 -13.97 -7.70 -15.20
C ARG A 114 -14.57 -8.98 -14.63
N VAL A 115 -13.70 -9.82 -14.08
CA VAL A 115 -14.08 -11.19 -13.68
C VAL A 115 -14.22 -11.21 -12.16
N PRO A 116 -15.41 -11.48 -11.60
CA PRO A 116 -15.56 -11.65 -10.16
C PRO A 116 -14.75 -12.85 -9.65
N MET A 117 -14.23 -12.75 -8.43
CA MET A 117 -13.41 -13.78 -7.80
C MET A 117 -13.95 -14.15 -6.42
N ILE A 118 -13.68 -15.37 -5.98
CA ILE A 118 -14.00 -15.77 -4.59
C ILE A 118 -13.03 -15.04 -3.67
N ASN A 119 -13.57 -14.32 -2.68
CA ASN A 119 -12.76 -13.73 -1.62
C ASN A 119 -12.44 -14.82 -0.60
N MET A 120 -11.34 -15.53 -0.81
CA MET A 120 -11.04 -16.76 -0.07
C MET A 120 -10.65 -16.52 1.41
N CYS A 121 -10.13 -15.33 1.76
CA CYS A 121 -9.80 -14.99 3.14
C CYS A 121 -11.01 -14.49 3.93
N TRP A 122 -11.83 -13.63 3.32
CA TRP A 122 -12.92 -12.92 4.03
C TRP A 122 -14.32 -13.44 3.70
N GLY A 123 -14.40 -14.47 2.84
CA GLY A 123 -15.65 -15.05 2.36
C GLY A 123 -16.35 -14.17 1.31
N GLY A 124 -17.31 -14.75 0.59
CA GLY A 124 -18.09 -14.03 -0.42
C GLY A 124 -17.39 -13.89 -1.77
N ILE A 125 -17.84 -12.91 -2.56
CA ILE A 125 -17.36 -12.62 -3.91
C ILE A 125 -16.81 -11.19 -3.95
N ASP A 126 -15.57 -11.04 -4.38
CA ASP A 126 -15.07 -9.75 -4.83
C ASP A 126 -15.45 -9.56 -6.30
N THR A 127 -16.14 -8.45 -6.60
CA THR A 127 -16.67 -8.20 -7.94
C THR A 127 -15.62 -7.74 -8.93
N ASN A 128 -14.41 -7.39 -8.47
CA ASN A 128 -13.33 -6.77 -9.22
C ASN A 128 -13.73 -5.47 -9.94
N GLN A 129 -14.85 -4.85 -9.55
CA GLN A 129 -15.31 -3.59 -10.13
C GLN A 129 -14.46 -2.39 -9.71
N ILE A 130 -13.75 -2.53 -8.58
CA ILE A 130 -12.75 -1.58 -8.10
C ILE A 130 -11.41 -2.27 -8.17
N GLY A 131 -10.51 -1.75 -8.99
CA GLY A 131 -9.17 -2.29 -9.15
C GLY A 131 -8.11 -1.19 -9.15
N THR A 132 -7.06 -1.42 -9.92
CA THR A 132 -5.85 -0.57 -9.92
C THR A 132 -6.16 0.90 -10.17
N VAL A 133 -7.01 1.17 -11.17
CA VAL A 133 -7.24 2.53 -11.67
C VAL A 133 -8.11 3.30 -10.67
N GLU A 134 -9.15 2.66 -10.16
CA GLU A 134 -10.02 3.25 -9.15
C GLU A 134 -9.28 3.51 -7.84
N PHE A 135 -8.42 2.59 -7.39
CA PHE A 135 -7.63 2.78 -6.18
C PHE A 135 -6.64 3.95 -6.32
N VAL A 136 -5.96 4.06 -7.46
CA VAL A 136 -5.06 5.20 -7.72
C VAL A 136 -5.84 6.51 -7.78
N ASP A 137 -7.04 6.50 -8.37
CA ASP A 137 -7.94 7.65 -8.35
C ASP A 137 -8.32 8.05 -6.91
N PHE A 138 -8.71 7.09 -6.06
CA PHE A 138 -8.98 7.34 -4.64
C PHE A 138 -7.81 8.04 -3.96
N CYS A 139 -6.60 7.49 -4.13
CA CYS A 139 -5.37 8.03 -3.56
C CYS A 139 -5.12 9.49 -4.00
N ARG A 140 -5.34 9.79 -5.29
CA ARG A 140 -5.22 11.16 -5.82
C ARG A 140 -6.24 12.12 -5.20
N GLN A 141 -7.48 11.67 -5.02
CA GLN A 141 -8.55 12.50 -4.44
C GLN A 141 -8.30 12.85 -2.96
N VAL A 142 -7.58 11.99 -2.23
CA VAL A 142 -7.27 12.17 -0.79
C VAL A 142 -5.83 12.66 -0.53
N ASP A 143 -5.06 12.97 -1.59
CA ASP A 143 -3.66 13.43 -1.53
C ASP A 143 -2.71 12.41 -0.85
N ALA A 144 -2.89 11.13 -1.16
CA ALA A 144 -2.07 10.02 -0.65
C ALA A 144 -1.26 9.36 -1.77
N GLU A 145 -0.07 8.85 -1.43
CA GLU A 145 0.67 7.96 -2.33
C GLU A 145 0.06 6.55 -2.33
N PRO A 146 -0.14 5.91 -3.51
CA PRO A 146 -0.60 4.54 -3.58
C PRO A 146 0.56 3.56 -3.31
N LEU A 147 0.32 2.60 -2.41
CA LEU A 147 1.17 1.43 -2.17
C LEU A 147 0.37 0.16 -2.48
N MET A 148 0.87 -0.70 -3.38
CA MET A 148 0.21 -1.96 -3.72
C MET A 148 1.03 -3.18 -3.30
N CYS A 149 0.35 -4.18 -2.72
CA CYS A 149 0.93 -5.49 -2.44
C CYS A 149 0.70 -6.43 -3.63
N VAL A 150 1.77 -7.00 -4.17
CA VAL A 150 1.68 -7.98 -5.26
C VAL A 150 1.32 -9.36 -4.73
N ASN A 151 0.66 -10.14 -5.57
CA ASN A 151 0.53 -11.58 -5.34
C ASN A 151 1.92 -12.23 -5.48
N PHE A 152 2.40 -12.75 -4.36
CA PHE A 152 3.75 -13.27 -4.22
C PHE A 152 3.73 -14.80 -4.25
N GLU A 153 3.30 -15.36 -5.38
CA GLU A 153 3.12 -16.81 -5.56
C GLU A 153 2.25 -17.41 -4.47
N SER A 154 1.14 -16.74 -4.16
CA SER A 154 0.27 -17.19 -3.09
C SER A 154 0.94 -17.30 -1.72
N ASP A 155 2.00 -16.50 -1.51
CA ASP A 155 2.88 -16.52 -0.35
C ASP A 155 3.47 -17.93 -0.06
N GLY A 156 3.56 -18.75 -1.12
CA GLY A 156 3.97 -20.15 -1.07
C GLY A 156 2.92 -21.12 -0.52
N ARG A 157 1.68 -20.67 -0.29
CA ARG A 157 0.63 -21.46 0.36
C ARG A 157 -0.32 -22.08 -0.66
N LYS A 158 -0.36 -23.42 -0.68
CA LYS A 158 -1.22 -24.20 -1.59
C LYS A 158 -2.71 -23.83 -1.53
N TYR A 159 -3.20 -23.46 -0.35
CA TYR A 159 -4.60 -23.07 -0.16
C TYR A 159 -5.00 -21.85 -1.00
N TRP A 160 -4.07 -20.92 -1.23
CA TRP A 160 -4.34 -19.72 -2.02
C TRP A 160 -4.05 -19.89 -3.52
N GLU A 161 -3.44 -20.99 -3.95
CA GLU A 161 -3.01 -21.18 -5.35
C GLU A 161 -4.19 -21.34 -6.31
N LYS A 162 -5.30 -21.92 -5.84
CA LYS A 162 -6.52 -22.14 -6.61
C LYS A 162 -7.75 -21.85 -5.77
N ASP A 163 -8.77 -21.28 -6.39
CA ASP A 163 -10.06 -21.13 -5.74
C ASP A 163 -10.81 -22.47 -5.65
N PRO A 164 -11.89 -22.57 -4.83
CA PRO A 164 -12.71 -23.78 -4.76
C PRO A 164 -13.35 -24.23 -6.07
N LYS A 165 -13.37 -23.37 -7.11
CA LYS A 165 -13.88 -23.68 -8.45
C LYS A 165 -12.75 -24.13 -9.39
N GLY A 166 -11.51 -24.18 -8.93
CA GLY A 166 -10.34 -24.62 -9.68
C GLY A 166 -9.63 -23.53 -10.47
N SER A 167 -10.05 -22.27 -10.37
CA SER A 167 -9.39 -21.14 -11.05
C SER A 167 -8.01 -20.91 -10.44
N ILE A 168 -6.99 -20.71 -11.28
CA ILE A 168 -5.63 -20.42 -10.81
C ILE A 168 -5.59 -19.00 -10.22
N ARG A 169 -5.14 -18.89 -8.97
CA ARG A 169 -5.03 -17.64 -8.23
C ARG A 169 -3.58 -17.27 -7.91
N MET A 170 -2.66 -18.23 -7.92
CA MET A 170 -1.23 -17.97 -7.80
C MET A 170 -0.73 -17.06 -8.94
N ALA A 171 0.11 -16.07 -8.64
CA ALA A 171 0.79 -15.25 -9.63
C ALA A 171 2.28 -15.07 -9.31
N GLY A 172 3.12 -15.06 -10.35
CA GLY A 172 4.57 -15.01 -10.24
C GLY A 172 5.18 -13.63 -10.49
N PRO A 173 6.53 -13.55 -10.51
CA PRO A 173 7.26 -12.30 -10.69
C PRO A 173 7.00 -11.64 -12.05
N GLU A 174 6.71 -12.41 -13.10
CA GLU A 174 6.37 -11.89 -14.42
C GLU A 174 5.08 -11.08 -14.39
N GLU A 175 4.04 -11.57 -13.70
CA GLU A 175 2.76 -10.88 -13.58
C GLU A 175 2.85 -9.62 -12.72
N ALA A 176 3.68 -9.64 -11.68
CA ALA A 176 4.00 -8.45 -10.91
C ALA A 176 4.70 -7.39 -11.79
N ALA A 177 5.66 -7.80 -12.63
CA ALA A 177 6.34 -6.90 -13.55
C ALA A 177 5.40 -6.35 -14.65
N GLU A 178 4.46 -7.15 -15.14
CA GLU A 178 3.41 -6.69 -16.05
C GLU A 178 2.49 -5.67 -15.38
N TRP A 179 2.17 -5.85 -14.10
CA TRP A 179 1.37 -4.88 -13.35
C TRP A 179 2.09 -3.54 -13.20
N VAL A 180 3.40 -3.57 -12.92
CA VAL A 180 4.25 -2.38 -12.90
C VAL A 180 4.24 -1.68 -14.26
N ARG A 181 4.46 -2.41 -15.36
CA ARG A 181 4.40 -1.83 -16.72
C ARG A 181 3.05 -1.19 -17.00
N TYR A 182 1.96 -1.91 -16.71
CA TYR A 182 0.61 -1.38 -16.88
C TYR A 182 0.44 -0.04 -16.16
N CYS A 183 0.95 0.08 -14.93
CA CYS A 183 0.82 1.30 -14.14
C CYS A 183 1.73 2.45 -14.59
N ASN A 184 2.95 2.14 -15.04
CA ASN A 184 4.02 3.14 -15.12
C ASN A 184 4.55 3.39 -16.54
N ASP A 185 4.49 2.42 -17.44
CA ASP A 185 4.94 2.59 -18.83
C ASP A 185 3.98 3.54 -19.56
N PRO A 186 4.46 4.72 -20.04
CA PRO A 186 3.66 5.66 -20.81
C PRO A 186 2.98 5.01 -22.03
N ASP A 187 3.62 4.01 -22.62
CA ASP A 187 3.20 3.38 -23.88
C ASP A 187 2.59 1.99 -23.70
N ASP A 188 2.22 1.63 -22.45
CA ASP A 188 1.54 0.36 -22.18
C ASP A 188 0.27 0.22 -23.02
N ARG A 189 0.29 -0.78 -23.90
CA ARG A 189 -0.78 -1.00 -24.89
C ARG A 189 -2.08 -1.46 -24.24
N LEU A 190 -2.00 -2.21 -23.14
CA LEU A 190 -3.19 -2.74 -22.46
C LEU A 190 -3.92 -1.61 -21.73
N ARG A 191 -3.20 -0.77 -20.98
CA ARG A 191 -3.76 0.41 -20.30
C ARG A 191 -4.37 1.39 -21.30
N ARG A 192 -3.67 1.66 -22.41
CA ARG A 192 -4.19 2.52 -23.47
C ARG A 192 -5.42 1.93 -24.17
N SER A 193 -5.47 0.61 -24.40
CA SER A 193 -6.67 -0.04 -24.97
C SER A 193 -7.87 -0.01 -24.02
N HIS A 194 -7.64 0.14 -22.72
CA HIS A 194 -8.67 0.41 -21.71
C HIS A 194 -9.14 1.87 -21.68
N GLY A 195 -8.61 2.75 -22.54
CA GLY A 195 -8.94 4.17 -22.59
C GLY A 195 -8.19 5.04 -21.58
N ILE A 196 -7.23 4.48 -20.85
CA ILE A 196 -6.48 5.20 -19.82
C ILE A 196 -5.17 5.68 -20.44
N VAL A 197 -5.12 6.96 -20.83
CA VAL A 197 -3.96 7.51 -21.57
C VAL A 197 -2.80 7.82 -20.64
N SER A 198 -3.05 8.43 -19.49
CA SER A 198 -1.99 8.80 -18.55
C SER A 198 -1.62 7.65 -17.61
N PRO A 199 -0.31 7.40 -17.36
CA PRO A 199 0.13 6.44 -16.36
C PRO A 199 -0.51 6.67 -14.98
N CYS A 200 -0.62 5.60 -14.22
CA CYS A 200 -0.94 5.66 -12.81
C CYS A 200 0.21 6.31 -12.02
N THR A 201 1.46 6.03 -12.42
CA THR A 201 2.71 6.49 -11.80
C THR A 201 2.78 6.06 -10.33
N MET A 202 2.93 4.75 -10.09
CA MET A 202 3.04 4.18 -8.76
C MET A 202 4.49 3.79 -8.44
N ARG A 203 5.04 4.39 -7.40
CA ARG A 203 6.41 4.12 -6.94
C ARG A 203 6.49 2.98 -5.93
N TRP A 204 5.48 2.83 -5.08
CA TRP A 204 5.53 1.99 -3.89
C TRP A 204 4.89 0.63 -4.12
N TRP A 205 5.66 -0.42 -3.86
CA TRP A 205 5.18 -1.79 -3.98
C TRP A 205 5.67 -2.64 -2.83
N GLN A 206 4.80 -3.54 -2.36
CA GLN A 206 5.13 -4.56 -1.38
C GLN A 206 5.17 -5.93 -2.03
N ILE A 207 6.20 -6.71 -1.70
CA ILE A 207 6.43 -8.08 -2.14
C ILE A 207 6.18 -9.01 -0.95
N GLY A 208 5.07 -9.76 -1.03
CA GLY A 208 4.62 -10.68 0.00
C GLY A 208 3.81 -10.01 1.11
N ASN A 209 2.83 -10.75 1.65
CA ASN A 209 2.03 -10.34 2.79
C ASN A 209 2.00 -11.46 3.83
N GLU A 210 2.43 -11.19 5.06
CA GLU A 210 2.32 -12.16 6.15
C GLU A 210 2.95 -13.53 5.86
N THR A 211 3.97 -13.56 5.00
CA THR A 211 4.60 -14.81 4.52
C THR A 211 5.15 -15.68 5.66
N SER A 212 5.46 -15.08 6.81
CA SER A 212 6.01 -15.76 7.99
C SER A 212 4.97 -16.42 8.90
N TYR A 213 3.66 -16.15 8.72
CA TYR A 213 2.64 -16.56 9.69
C TYR A 213 2.14 -18.00 9.51
N ASP A 214 2.31 -18.59 8.32
CA ASP A 214 1.89 -19.95 8.02
C ASP A 214 3.08 -20.83 7.68
N ARG A 215 3.26 -21.91 8.45
CA ARG A 215 4.34 -22.88 8.25
C ARG A 215 4.17 -23.72 6.98
N ASN A 216 2.99 -23.71 6.38
CA ASN A 216 2.72 -24.38 5.10
C ASN A 216 3.05 -23.50 3.88
N GLY A 217 3.47 -22.25 4.10
CA GLY A 217 4.00 -21.36 3.07
C GLY A 217 5.50 -21.56 2.85
N TYR A 218 6.16 -20.54 2.28
CA TYR A 218 7.61 -20.54 2.16
C TYR A 218 8.30 -20.48 3.53
N ASP A 219 9.48 -21.09 3.65
CA ASP A 219 10.43 -20.75 4.72
C ASP A 219 11.10 -19.40 4.43
N CYS A 220 11.72 -18.78 5.45
CA CYS A 220 12.36 -17.47 5.33
C CYS A 220 13.41 -17.39 4.21
N GLN A 221 14.23 -18.43 4.04
CA GLN A 221 15.28 -18.42 3.03
C GLN A 221 14.70 -18.54 1.61
N THR A 222 13.68 -19.37 1.44
CA THR A 222 12.94 -19.49 0.18
C THR A 222 12.21 -18.18 -0.14
N ALA A 223 11.49 -17.60 0.82
CA ALA A 223 10.82 -16.31 0.67
C ALA A 223 11.80 -15.18 0.30
N ALA A 224 12.99 -15.14 0.92
CA ALA A 224 14.01 -14.15 0.58
C ALA A 224 14.50 -14.30 -0.88
N LYS A 225 14.78 -15.53 -1.32
CA LYS A 225 15.20 -15.79 -2.71
C LYS A 225 14.11 -15.45 -3.73
N ARG A 226 12.85 -15.79 -3.43
CA ARG A 226 11.71 -15.40 -4.28
C ARG A 226 11.52 -13.88 -4.30
N THR A 227 11.72 -13.20 -3.18
CA THR A 227 11.67 -11.73 -3.09
C THR A 227 12.67 -11.08 -4.05
N ILE A 228 13.89 -11.62 -4.16
CA ILE A 228 14.89 -11.15 -5.15
C ILE A 228 14.38 -11.32 -6.58
N ALA A 229 13.77 -12.46 -6.90
CA ALA A 229 13.24 -12.72 -8.24
C ALA A 229 12.15 -11.71 -8.61
N PHE A 230 11.20 -11.44 -7.71
CA PHE A 230 10.18 -10.41 -7.88
C PHE A 230 10.80 -9.02 -8.02
N ALA A 231 11.70 -8.64 -7.12
CA ALA A 231 12.33 -7.33 -7.14
C ALA A 231 13.08 -7.06 -8.45
N LYS A 232 13.79 -8.06 -8.98
CA LYS A 232 14.49 -7.97 -10.27
C LYS A 232 13.52 -7.82 -11.43
N ALA A 233 12.48 -8.64 -11.50
CA ALA A 233 11.48 -8.57 -12.57
C ALA A 233 10.73 -7.23 -12.56
N MET A 234 10.31 -6.78 -11.38
CA MET A 234 9.62 -5.49 -11.20
C MET A 234 10.54 -4.30 -11.52
N ARG A 235 11.82 -4.33 -11.12
CA ARG A 235 12.78 -3.27 -11.47
C ARG A 235 13.16 -3.25 -12.95
N GLN A 236 13.09 -4.39 -13.62
CA GLN A 236 13.26 -4.43 -15.08
C GLN A 236 12.09 -3.73 -15.78
N ALA A 237 10.88 -3.77 -15.20
CA ALA A 237 9.73 -3.02 -15.69
C ALA A 237 9.83 -1.52 -15.37
N ASP A 238 10.29 -1.16 -14.18
CA ASP A 238 10.57 0.23 -13.79
C ASP A 238 11.71 0.29 -12.76
N PRO A 239 12.88 0.88 -13.08
CA PRO A 239 14.01 0.90 -12.16
C PRO A 239 13.81 1.81 -10.94
N ASN A 240 12.80 2.70 -10.96
CA ASN A 240 12.60 3.73 -9.92
C ASN A 240 11.69 3.28 -8.76
N LEU A 241 11.29 2.01 -8.74
CA LEU A 241 10.40 1.50 -7.70
C LEU A 241 11.05 1.51 -6.32
N THR A 242 10.22 1.78 -5.31
CA THR A 242 10.53 1.59 -3.91
C THR A 242 9.84 0.33 -3.41
N LEU A 243 10.64 -0.68 -3.06
CA LEU A 243 10.18 -2.02 -2.75
C LEU A 243 10.21 -2.28 -1.25
N ILE A 244 9.12 -2.85 -0.74
CA ILE A 244 8.94 -3.26 0.65
C ILE A 244 8.87 -4.78 0.68
N GLY A 245 9.74 -5.43 1.45
CA GLY A 245 9.66 -6.88 1.69
C GLY A 245 8.97 -7.20 3.01
N TRP A 246 8.66 -8.47 3.24
CA TRP A 246 8.12 -8.95 4.51
C TRP A 246 9.23 -9.40 5.48
N GLY A 247 9.11 -9.12 6.78
CA GLY A 247 10.14 -9.50 7.76
C GLY A 247 9.66 -9.73 9.20
N ASP A 248 8.38 -9.97 9.41
CA ASP A 248 7.87 -10.26 10.76
C ASP A 248 8.31 -11.65 11.29
N SER A 249 7.92 -11.99 12.52
CA SER A 249 8.19 -13.28 13.16
C SER A 249 9.69 -13.60 13.25
N GLY A 250 10.51 -12.57 13.45
CA GLY A 250 11.98 -12.67 13.51
C GLY A 250 12.66 -12.84 12.15
N TRP A 251 11.95 -12.73 11.03
CA TRP A 251 12.53 -12.91 9.70
C TRP A 251 13.35 -11.72 9.21
N ALA A 252 13.14 -10.52 9.74
CA ALA A 252 13.71 -9.26 9.24
C ALA A 252 15.22 -9.36 9.00
N LYS A 253 15.99 -9.84 9.99
CA LYS A 253 17.45 -9.97 9.85
C LYS A 253 17.83 -10.88 8.68
N ARG A 254 17.25 -12.08 8.60
CA ARG A 254 17.59 -13.07 7.56
C ARG A 254 17.13 -12.62 6.18
N MET A 255 15.97 -11.96 6.09
CA MET A 255 15.48 -11.35 4.85
C MET A 255 16.42 -10.25 4.37
N LEU A 256 16.90 -9.37 5.26
CA LEU A 256 17.86 -8.33 4.91
C LEU A 256 19.23 -8.91 4.52
N ASP A 257 19.71 -9.94 5.21
CA ASP A 257 20.98 -10.61 4.88
C ASP A 257 20.98 -11.21 3.46
N ILE A 258 19.81 -11.64 2.94
CA ILE A 258 19.70 -12.27 1.61
C ILE A 258 19.23 -11.29 0.53
N ALA A 259 18.18 -10.51 0.82
CA ALA A 259 17.46 -9.70 -0.17
C ALA A 259 17.55 -8.19 0.09
N GLY A 260 18.29 -7.74 1.12
CA GLY A 260 18.36 -6.35 1.55
C GLY A 260 18.80 -5.37 0.46
N GLU A 261 19.72 -5.76 -0.43
CA GLU A 261 20.16 -4.92 -1.56
C GLU A 261 19.01 -4.63 -2.57
N HIS A 262 17.95 -5.43 -2.53
CA HIS A 262 16.79 -5.28 -3.39
C HIS A 262 15.63 -4.55 -2.74
N LEU A 263 15.69 -4.23 -1.44
CA LEU A 263 14.57 -3.67 -0.69
C LEU A 263 14.93 -2.33 -0.06
N GLN A 264 13.97 -1.42 -0.02
CA GLN A 264 14.10 -0.13 0.68
C GLN A 264 13.52 -0.21 2.10
N TYR A 265 12.52 -1.06 2.30
CA TYR A 265 11.83 -1.22 3.59
C TYR A 265 11.52 -2.68 3.86
N ILE A 266 11.32 -2.99 5.13
CA ILE A 266 10.79 -4.27 5.62
C ILE A 266 9.53 -3.99 6.42
N ALA A 267 8.46 -4.71 6.09
CA ALA A 267 7.20 -4.70 6.80
C ALA A 267 7.19 -5.74 7.92
N PHE A 268 6.53 -5.39 9.02
CA PHE A 268 6.15 -6.25 10.13
C PHE A 268 4.80 -5.79 10.67
N HIS A 269 4.01 -6.67 11.28
CA HIS A 269 2.77 -6.27 11.96
C HIS A 269 2.90 -6.46 13.46
N HIS A 270 2.24 -5.59 14.21
CA HIS A 270 2.08 -5.74 15.65
C HIS A 270 0.66 -5.32 16.00
N MET A 271 -0.11 -6.27 16.54
CA MET A 271 -1.48 -6.05 17.00
C MET A 271 -1.50 -6.18 18.52
N PHE A 272 -2.36 -5.39 19.17
CA PHE A 272 -2.54 -5.33 20.61
C PHE A 272 -3.97 -5.75 21.00
#